data_AF-A0A9Q1IBF5-F1
#
_entry.id   AF-A0A9Q1IBF5-F1
#
_cell.length_a   1.000
_cell.length_b   1.000
_cell.length_c   1.000
_cell.angle_alpha   90.00
_cell.angle_beta   90.00
_cell.angle_gamma   90.00
#
_symmetry.space_group_name_H-M   'P 1'
#
loop_
_entity.id
_entity.type
_entity.pdbx_description
1 polymer ?
#
loop_
_entity_poly.entity_id
_entity_poly.type
_entity_poly.pdbx_seq_one_letter_code
_entity_poly.pdbx_strand_id
1 'polypeptide(L)'
;MEEGLNDHSDRIVAIETACTALQTENKKLRDKVDDLENRSRRSNLVGPKPAAETQTRTPNGLGCFSYSSTVKHRIITRKRHQLYFRGHKVFFHEDVRCADLGKRQAAFKEVKSLLYKKSVRFALIYPARLRVLHDGEILFFDTPGKAREFYDLHWGE
;
A
#
# COMPACT_ATOMS: atom_id res chain seq x y z
N MET A 1 -47.93 10.11 21.86
CA MET A 1 -46.85 9.13 22.16
C MET A 1 -46.23 8.61 20.87
N GLU A 2 -47.05 8.23 19.87
CA GLU A 2 -46.62 7.85 18.50
C GLU A 2 -45.75 8.90 17.79
N GLU A 3 -46.11 10.19 17.85
CA GLU A 3 -45.40 11.26 17.10
C GLU A 3 -43.94 11.47 17.55
N GLY A 4 -43.66 11.36 18.86
CA GLY A 4 -42.30 11.43 19.38
C GLY A 4 -41.46 10.20 19.04
N LEU A 5 -42.09 9.02 18.90
CA LEU A 5 -41.41 7.80 18.45
C LEU A 5 -41.01 7.88 16.97
N ASN A 6 -41.83 8.53 16.13
CA ASN A 6 -41.50 8.79 14.73
C ASN A 6 -40.33 9.79 14.59
N ASP A 7 -40.34 10.90 15.34
CA ASP A 7 -39.21 11.86 15.34
C ASP A 7 -37.90 11.21 15.79
N HIS A 8 -37.94 10.37 16.83
CA HIS A 8 -36.76 9.62 17.27
C HIS A 8 -36.28 8.62 16.22
N SER A 9 -37.21 7.95 15.53
CA SER A 9 -36.87 7.02 14.45
C SER A 9 -36.22 7.74 13.27
N ASP A 10 -36.75 8.89 12.87
CA ASP A 10 -36.19 9.73 11.79
C ASP A 10 -34.78 10.24 12.14
N ARG A 11 -34.57 10.65 13.40
CA ARG A 11 -33.25 11.06 13.89
C ARG A 11 -32.25 9.90 13.92
N ILE A 12 -32.68 8.69 14.27
CA ILE A 12 -31.82 7.50 14.22
C ILE A 12 -31.37 7.23 12.79
N VAL A 13 -32.29 7.24 11.82
CA VAL A 13 -31.95 7.03 10.40
C VAL A 13 -31.01 8.12 9.89
N ALA A 14 -31.24 9.39 10.25
CA ALA A 14 -30.34 10.49 9.89
C ALA A 14 -28.92 10.32 10.48
N ILE A 15 -28.81 9.82 11.72
CA ILE A 15 -27.52 9.55 12.35
C ILE A 15 -26.82 8.36 11.69
N GLU A 16 -27.55 7.30 11.36
CA GLU A 16 -26.99 6.11 10.70
C GLU A 16 -26.48 6.43 9.29
N THR A 17 -27.24 7.21 8.53
CA THR A 17 -26.83 7.68 7.20
C THR A 17 -25.60 8.59 7.27
N ALA A 18 -25.53 9.50 8.25
CA ALA A 18 -24.33 10.30 8.48
C ALA A 18 -23.12 9.44 8.91
N CYS A 19 -23.32 8.44 9.78
CA CYS A 19 -22.26 7.53 10.23
C CYS A 19 -21.69 6.72 9.06
N THR A 20 -22.55 6.16 8.20
CA THR A 20 -22.11 5.41 7.02
C THR A 20 -21.37 6.30 6.03
N ALA A 21 -21.86 7.53 5.77
CA ALA A 21 -21.17 8.51 4.94
C ALA A 21 -19.77 8.85 5.50
N LEU A 22 -19.67 9.18 6.79
CA LEU A 22 -18.40 9.47 7.46
C LEU A 22 -17.45 8.28 7.43
N GLN A 23 -17.94 7.05 7.57
CA GLN A 23 -17.11 5.84 7.46
C GLN A 23 -16.51 5.70 6.06
N THR A 24 -17.30 5.96 5.01
CA THR A 24 -16.79 5.90 3.62
C THR A 24 -15.74 6.96 3.34
N GLU A 25 -15.95 8.20 3.82
CA GLU A 25 -14.99 9.28 3.67
C GLU A 25 -13.71 9.02 4.45
N ASN A 26 -13.80 8.56 5.70
CA ASN A 26 -12.64 8.17 6.50
C ASN A 26 -11.81 7.09 5.82
N LYS A 27 -12.46 6.09 5.20
CA LYS A 27 -11.76 5.07 4.42
C LYS A 27 -11.00 5.69 3.25
N LYS A 28 -11.65 6.57 2.48
CA LYS A 28 -11.04 7.26 1.34
C LYS A 28 -9.85 8.14 1.75
N LEU A 29 -9.99 8.85 2.87
CA LEU A 29 -8.92 9.68 3.42
C LEU A 29 -7.74 8.84 3.89
N ARG A 30 -7.99 7.72 4.58
CA ARG A 30 -6.94 6.78 4.98
C ARG A 30 -6.19 6.22 3.78
N ASP A 31 -6.89 5.79 2.74
CA ASP A 31 -6.26 5.29 1.51
C ASP A 31 -5.40 6.37 0.83
N LYS A 32 -5.83 7.64 0.88
CA LYS A 32 -5.06 8.78 0.35
C LYS A 32 -3.82 9.09 1.19
N VAL A 33 -3.93 9.04 2.52
CA VAL A 33 -2.78 9.23 3.42
C VAL A 33 -1.76 8.12 3.20
N ASP A 34 -2.20 6.86 3.11
CA ASP A 34 -1.33 5.72 2.81
C ASP A 34 -0.60 5.91 1.46
N ASP A 35 -1.30 6.36 0.40
CA ASP A 35 -0.67 6.64 -0.89
C ASP A 35 0.38 7.76 -0.79
N LEU A 36 0.06 8.87 -0.12
CA LEU A 36 0.96 10.01 0.03
C LEU A 36 2.18 9.69 0.91
N GLU A 37 1.98 8.99 2.02
CA GLU A 37 3.08 8.54 2.87
C GLU A 37 4.03 7.62 2.11
N ASN A 38 3.50 6.64 1.38
CA ASN A 38 4.32 5.71 0.62
C ASN A 38 5.06 6.40 -0.53
N ARG A 39 4.42 7.35 -1.24
CA ARG A 39 5.12 8.20 -2.22
C ARG A 39 6.23 9.04 -1.59
N SER A 40 6.03 9.54 -0.37
CA SER A 40 7.06 10.26 0.40
C SER A 40 8.20 9.34 0.83
N ARG A 41 7.89 8.10 1.24
CA ARG A 41 8.88 7.06 1.60
C ARG A 41 9.74 6.62 0.41
N ARG A 42 9.19 6.57 -0.81
CA ARG A 42 9.98 6.36 -2.04
C ARG A 42 11.08 7.40 -2.25
N SER A 43 10.94 8.57 -1.64
CA SER A 43 11.91 9.66 -1.67
C SER A 43 12.85 9.68 -0.45
N ASN A 44 12.75 8.72 0.47
CA ASN A 44 13.61 8.68 1.65
C ASN A 44 15.03 8.22 1.27
N LEU A 45 16.01 8.80 1.96
CA LEU A 45 17.43 8.51 1.76
C LEU A 45 17.83 7.48 2.79
N VAL A 46 18.58 6.47 2.36
CA VAL A 46 19.04 5.41 3.25
C VAL A 46 20.55 5.49 3.38
N GLY A 47 21.01 5.70 4.61
CA GLY A 47 22.43 5.84 4.95
C GLY A 47 22.93 4.66 5.77
N PRO A 48 24.24 4.37 5.75
CA PRO A 48 24.84 3.42 6.67
C PRO A 48 24.65 3.90 8.12
N LYS A 49 24.30 2.98 9.02
CA LYS A 49 24.11 3.26 10.44
C LYS A 49 25.46 3.66 11.08
N PRO A 50 25.53 4.71 11.93
CA PRO A 50 26.75 5.04 12.66
C PRO A 50 27.12 3.90 13.61
N ALA A 51 28.41 3.58 13.68
CA ALA A 51 28.95 2.36 14.28
C ALA A 51 28.83 2.23 15.82
N ALA A 52 28.07 3.10 16.50
CA ALA A 52 28.18 3.30 17.94
C ALA A 52 27.10 2.67 18.82
N GLU A 53 26.07 1.98 18.28
CA GLU A 53 25.00 1.43 19.14
C GLU A 53 24.60 -0.01 18.82
N THR A 54 24.64 -0.80 19.89
CA THR A 54 24.48 -2.24 20.08
C THR A 54 23.40 -2.91 19.24
N GLN A 55 23.77 -4.12 18.79
CA GLN A 55 23.05 -5.00 17.88
C GLN A 55 21.72 -5.50 18.46
N THR A 56 20.61 -5.09 17.87
CA THR A 56 19.50 -6.03 17.62
C THR A 56 19.55 -6.39 16.14
N ARG A 57 19.71 -7.68 15.86
CA ARG A 57 19.88 -8.24 14.52
C ARG A 57 18.58 -8.09 13.72
N THR A 58 18.45 -6.99 12.98
CA THR A 58 17.66 -6.98 11.75
C THR A 58 18.60 -7.26 10.57
N PRO A 59 18.29 -8.20 9.66
CA PRO A 59 19.10 -8.42 8.48
C PRO A 59 19.03 -7.15 7.64
N ASN A 60 20.17 -6.45 7.55
CA ASN A 60 20.40 -5.16 6.89
C ASN A 60 20.02 -3.95 7.77
N GLY A 61 20.96 -3.55 8.65
CA GLY A 61 20.90 -2.35 9.48
C GLY A 61 21.08 -1.05 8.66
N LEU A 62 20.07 -0.71 7.87
CA LEU A 62 19.95 0.56 7.18
C LEU A 62 19.06 1.50 8.01
N GLY A 63 19.60 2.64 8.43
CA GLY A 63 18.84 3.68 9.13
C GLY A 63 18.10 4.56 8.12
N CYS A 64 16.77 4.63 8.22
CA CYS A 64 15.96 5.55 7.43
C CYS A 64 16.02 6.94 8.06
N PHE A 65 16.70 7.90 7.42
CA PHE A 65 16.75 9.29 7.87
C PHE A 65 15.70 10.10 7.10
N SER A 66 14.70 10.64 7.80
CA SER A 66 13.69 11.51 7.22
C SER A 66 14.24 12.94 7.09
N TYR A 67 14.44 13.41 5.85
CA TYR A 67 14.79 14.80 5.55
C TYR A 67 13.56 15.62 5.11
N SER A 68 13.62 16.94 5.29
CA SER A 68 12.57 17.87 4.86
C SER A 68 12.45 17.96 3.32
N SER A 69 11.27 18.34 2.83
CA SER A 69 10.88 18.29 1.40
C SER A 69 11.81 19.08 0.46
N THR A 70 12.40 20.18 0.93
CA THR A 70 13.33 21.02 0.14
C THR A 70 14.69 20.34 -0.06
N VAL A 71 15.17 19.63 0.96
CA VAL A 71 16.41 18.85 0.91
C VAL A 71 16.24 17.63 0.01
N LYS A 72 15.08 16.97 0.08
CA LYS A 72 14.70 15.85 -0.81
C LYS A 72 14.75 16.25 -2.29
N HIS A 73 14.12 17.36 -2.66
CA HIS A 73 14.06 17.81 -4.07
C HIS A 73 15.44 18.14 -4.66
N ARG A 74 16.33 18.72 -3.85
CA ARG A 74 17.71 19.07 -4.24
C ARG A 74 18.63 17.85 -4.38
N ILE A 75 18.30 16.76 -3.69
CA ILE A 75 19.05 15.50 -3.74
C ILE A 75 18.55 14.61 -4.89
N ILE A 76 17.23 14.57 -5.15
CA ILE A 76 16.62 13.83 -6.27
C ILE A 76 17.03 14.39 -7.64
N THR A 77 17.21 15.71 -7.77
CA THR A 77 17.67 16.36 -9.02
C THR A 77 19.11 15.98 -9.40
N ARG A 78 19.93 15.47 -8.47
CA ARG A 78 21.30 15.00 -8.72
C ARG A 78 21.35 13.52 -9.12
N LYS A 79 20.42 13.07 -9.96
CA LYS A 79 20.24 11.69 -10.46
C LYS A 79 21.42 11.09 -11.25
N ARG A 80 22.62 11.66 -11.19
CA ARG A 80 23.76 11.22 -12.01
C ARG A 80 25.07 10.97 -11.28
N HIS A 81 25.25 11.33 -10.00
CA HIS A 81 26.58 11.22 -9.36
C HIS A 81 26.54 10.46 -8.04
N GLN A 82 27.63 9.74 -7.75
CA GLN A 82 27.85 9.02 -6.50
C GLN A 82 27.88 10.03 -5.34
N LEU A 83 26.91 9.92 -4.42
CA LEU A 83 26.82 10.83 -3.28
C LEU A 83 27.57 10.26 -2.07
N TYR A 84 28.39 11.10 -1.45
CA TYR A 84 29.08 10.80 -0.20
C TYR A 84 28.55 11.72 0.90
N PHE A 85 28.19 11.15 2.06
CA PHE A 85 27.83 11.89 3.27
C PHE A 85 28.75 11.45 4.40
N ARG A 86 29.47 12.39 5.02
CA ARG A 86 30.51 12.12 6.04
C ARG A 86 31.56 11.09 5.58
N GLY A 87 31.94 11.12 4.31
CA GLY A 87 32.90 10.17 3.72
C GLY A 87 32.33 8.80 3.34
N HIS A 88 31.06 8.53 3.64
CA HIS A 88 30.40 7.27 3.30
C HIS A 88 29.49 7.40 2.08
N LYS A 89 29.53 6.41 1.19
CA LYS A 89 28.66 6.35 0.01
C LYS A 89 27.20 6.17 0.44
N VAL A 90 26.35 7.11 0.03
CA VAL A 90 24.90 7.08 0.29
C VAL A 90 24.21 6.41 -0.90
N PHE A 91 23.36 5.43 -0.61
CA PHE A 91 22.58 4.72 -1.62
C PHE A 91 21.15 5.23 -1.61
N PHE A 92 20.59 5.36 -2.81
CA PHE A 92 19.16 5.59 -2.99
C PHE A 92 18.48 4.24 -3.08
N HIS A 93 17.80 3.84 -2.00
CA HIS A 93 16.93 2.69 -2.02
C HIS A 93 15.48 3.16 -1.88
N GLU A 94 14.62 2.66 -2.76
CA GLU A 94 13.17 2.86 -2.66
C GLU A 94 12.69 2.10 -1.41
N ASP A 95 12.26 2.83 -0.37
CA ASP A 95 11.77 2.21 0.87
C ASP A 95 10.31 1.75 0.66
N VAL A 96 10.14 0.64 -0.05
CA VAL A 96 8.82 0.14 -0.51
C VAL A 96 8.05 -0.67 0.53
N ARG A 97 8.46 -0.69 1.80
CA ARG A 97 7.86 -1.57 2.82
C ARG A 97 6.98 -0.82 3.81
N CYS A 98 5.70 -0.60 3.44
CA CYS A 98 4.68 -0.51 4.48
C CYS A 98 4.30 -1.94 4.90
N ALA A 99 4.36 -2.24 6.20
CA ALA A 99 4.09 -3.58 6.73
C ALA A 99 2.71 -4.12 6.28
N ASP A 100 1.73 -3.23 6.16
CA ASP A 100 0.38 -3.60 5.74
C ASP A 100 0.27 -3.84 4.23
N LEU A 101 1.07 -3.15 3.41
CA LEU A 101 1.20 -3.50 1.98
C LEU A 101 1.83 -4.88 1.81
N GLY A 102 2.87 -5.20 2.58
CA GLY A 102 3.50 -6.52 2.56
C GLY A 102 2.50 -7.64 2.88
N LYS A 103 1.67 -7.47 3.92
CA LYS A 103 0.61 -8.41 4.27
C LYS A 103 -0.44 -8.55 3.16
N ARG A 104 -0.91 -7.42 2.60
CA ARG A 104 -1.88 -7.42 1.49
C ARG A 104 -1.33 -8.13 0.26
N GLN A 105 -0.08 -7.87 -0.12
CA GLN A 105 0.57 -8.54 -1.25
C GLN A 105 0.82 -10.03 -0.99
N ALA A 106 1.17 -10.40 0.24
CA ALA A 106 1.35 -11.79 0.65
C ALA A 106 0.04 -12.58 0.55
N ALA A 107 -1.11 -11.95 0.84
CA ALA A 107 -2.42 -12.58 0.70
C ALA A 107 -2.75 -12.98 -0.76
N PHE A 108 -2.17 -12.31 -1.77
CA PHE A 108 -2.32 -12.69 -3.17
C PHE A 108 -1.37 -13.80 -3.64
N LYS A 109 -0.49 -14.32 -2.78
CA LYS A 109 0.50 -15.35 -3.16
C LYS A 109 -0.16 -16.63 -3.67
N GLU A 110 -1.25 -17.05 -3.04
CA GLU A 110 -2.00 -18.25 -3.43
C GLU A 110 -2.61 -18.09 -4.82
N VAL A 111 -3.37 -17.01 -5.04
CA VAL A 111 -4.02 -16.70 -6.32
C VAL A 111 -2.98 -16.56 -7.45
N LYS A 112 -1.84 -15.91 -7.19
CA LYS A 112 -0.74 -15.84 -8.17
C LYS A 112 -0.25 -17.22 -8.57
N SER A 113 -0.11 -18.13 -7.62
CA SER A 113 0.37 -19.49 -7.87
C SER A 113 -0.61 -20.26 -8.75
N LEU A 114 -1.91 -20.06 -8.54
CA LEU A 114 -2.98 -20.63 -9.38
C LEU A 114 -2.96 -20.05 -10.81
N LEU A 115 -2.84 -18.72 -10.94
CA LEU A 115 -2.76 -18.04 -12.24
C LEU A 115 -1.50 -18.43 -13.03
N TYR A 116 -0.38 -18.66 -12.34
CA TYR A 116 0.84 -19.19 -12.97
C TYR A 116 0.60 -20.59 -13.55
N LYS A 117 -0.07 -21.49 -12.83
CA LYS A 117 -0.39 -22.83 -13.35
C LYS A 117 -1.24 -22.77 -14.61
N LYS A 118 -2.16 -21.82 -14.70
CA LYS A 118 -3.02 -21.61 -15.88
C LYS A 118 -2.40 -20.71 -16.96
N SER A 119 -1.14 -20.27 -16.79
CA SER A 119 -0.40 -19.41 -17.74
C SER A 119 -1.13 -18.09 -18.10
N VAL A 120 -1.89 -17.53 -17.17
CA VAL A 120 -2.63 -16.27 -17.38
C VAL A 120 -1.70 -15.08 -17.15
N ARG A 121 -1.76 -14.06 -18.01
CA ARG A 121 -0.99 -12.83 -17.80
C ARG A 121 -1.61 -11.98 -16.70
N PHE A 122 -0.85 -11.72 -15.64
CA PHE A 122 -1.29 -10.86 -14.55
C PHE A 122 -0.20 -9.87 -14.12
N ALA A 123 -0.63 -8.78 -13.50
CA ALA A 123 0.25 -7.79 -12.89
C ALA A 123 -0.35 -7.33 -11.56
N LEU A 124 0.48 -7.19 -10.52
CA LEU A 124 0.02 -6.60 -9.27
C LEU A 124 0.28 -5.09 -9.31
N ILE A 125 -0.79 -4.30 -9.41
CA ILE A 125 -0.75 -2.85 -9.42
C ILE A 125 -0.74 -2.33 -7.96
N TYR A 126 -0.03 -1.24 -7.73
CA TYR A 126 -0.02 -0.57 -6.43
C TYR A 126 -1.44 -0.09 -6.04
N PRO A 127 -1.84 -0.16 -4.75
CA PRO A 127 -1.11 -0.69 -3.60
C PRO A 127 -1.07 -2.22 -3.50
N ALA A 128 -2.15 -2.91 -3.87
CA ALA A 128 -2.25 -4.37 -3.93
C ALA A 128 -3.46 -4.81 -4.77
N ARG A 129 -3.57 -4.30 -6.00
CA ARG A 129 -4.68 -4.59 -6.92
C ARG A 129 -4.20 -5.58 -7.97
N LEU A 130 -4.74 -6.79 -7.97
CA LEU A 130 -4.36 -7.81 -8.95
C LEU A 130 -5.07 -7.52 -10.26
N ARG A 131 -4.30 -7.22 -11.30
CA ARG A 131 -4.76 -7.08 -12.68
C ARG A 131 -4.59 -8.42 -13.37
N VAL A 132 -5.67 -8.98 -13.90
CA VAL A 132 -5.68 -10.24 -14.67
C VAL A 132 -6.20 -9.95 -16.06
N LEU A 133 -5.54 -10.49 -17.09
CA LEU A 133 -6.03 -10.47 -18.46
C LEU A 133 -6.69 -11.81 -18.76
N HIS A 134 -8.01 -11.82 -18.92
CA HIS A 134 -8.79 -13.01 -19.27
C HIS A 134 -9.67 -12.69 -20.47
N ASP A 135 -9.61 -13.52 -21.53
CA ASP A 135 -10.45 -13.41 -22.74
C ASP A 135 -10.50 -12.01 -23.40
N GLY A 136 -9.40 -11.26 -23.28
CA GLY A 136 -9.29 -9.90 -23.81
C GLY A 136 -9.79 -8.81 -22.86
N GLU A 137 -10.41 -9.18 -21.74
CA GLU A 137 -10.84 -8.26 -20.68
C GLU A 137 -9.78 -8.11 -19.58
N ILE A 138 -9.64 -6.86 -19.11
CA ILE A 138 -8.72 -6.52 -18.02
C ILE A 138 -9.53 -6.38 -16.74
N LEU A 139 -9.39 -7.35 -15.84
CA LEU A 139 -10.08 -7.35 -14.55
C LEU A 139 -9.15 -6.90 -13.43
N PHE A 140 -9.70 -6.12 -12.51
CA PHE A 140 -8.98 -5.61 -11.34
C PHE A 140 -9.59 -6.15 -10.05
N PHE A 141 -8.78 -6.79 -9.22
CA PHE A 141 -9.19 -7.35 -7.94
C PHE A 141 -8.46 -6.67 -6.79
N ASP A 142 -9.21 -6.03 -5.91
CA ASP A 142 -8.68 -5.37 -4.71
C ASP A 142 -8.57 -6.33 -3.52
N THR A 143 -9.30 -7.45 -3.56
CA THR A 143 -9.39 -8.44 -2.47
C THR A 143 -9.01 -9.82 -2.99
N PRO A 144 -8.22 -10.61 -2.25
CA PRO A 144 -7.83 -11.95 -2.68
C PRO A 144 -9.02 -12.91 -2.77
N GLY A 145 -10.05 -12.75 -1.92
CA GLY A 145 -11.28 -13.57 -1.97
C GLY A 145 -12.00 -13.48 -3.32
N LYS A 146 -12.28 -12.25 -3.79
CA LYS A 146 -12.88 -12.03 -5.11
C LYS A 146 -12.05 -12.62 -6.25
N ALA A 147 -10.73 -12.54 -6.15
CA ALA A 147 -9.84 -13.10 -7.16
C ALA A 147 -9.84 -14.64 -7.15
N ARG A 148 -10.07 -15.26 -5.99
CA ARG A 148 -10.23 -16.71 -5.84
C ARG A 148 -11.58 -17.19 -6.36
N GLU A 149 -12.66 -16.52 -5.98
CA GLU A 149 -14.01 -16.78 -6.53
C GLU A 149 -14.01 -16.68 -8.06
N PHE A 150 -13.35 -15.66 -8.61
CA PHE A 150 -13.19 -15.52 -10.05
C PHE A 150 -12.42 -16.70 -10.66
N TYR A 151 -11.35 -17.16 -10.00
CA TYR A 151 -10.59 -18.32 -10.45
C TYR A 151 -11.45 -19.59 -10.42
N ASP A 152 -12.20 -19.82 -9.35
CA ASP A 152 -13.06 -20.98 -9.19
C ASP A 152 -14.23 -20.95 -10.20
N LEU A 153 -14.75 -19.77 -10.55
CA LEU A 153 -15.83 -19.64 -11.55
C LEU A 153 -15.39 -19.97 -12.99
N HIS A 154 -14.15 -19.62 -13.36
CA HIS A 154 -13.65 -19.79 -14.73
C HIS A 154 -12.80 -21.06 -14.92
N TRP A 155 -12.20 -21.57 -13.83
CA TRP A 155 -11.29 -22.72 -13.86
C TRP A 155 -11.54 -23.75 -12.74
N GLY A 156 -12.58 -23.57 -11.93
CA GLY A 156 -13.07 -24.63 -11.05
C GLY A 156 -13.80 -25.68 -11.88
N GLU A 157 -13.38 -26.92 -11.74
CA GLU A 157 -14.13 -28.09 -12.21
C GLU A 157 -15.34 -28.36 -11.31
#